data_AF-A0A2S4ZWS0-F1
#
_entry.id   AF-A0A2S4ZWS0-F1
#
_cell.length_a   1.000
_cell.length_b   1.000
_cell.length_c   1.000
_cell.angle_alpha   90.00
_cell.angle_beta   90.00
_cell.angle_gamma   90.00
#
_symmetry.space_group_name_H-M   'P 1'
#
loop_
_entity.id
_entity.type
_entity.pdbx_description
1 polymer ?
#
loop_
_entity_poly.entity_id
_entity_poly.type
_entity_poly.pdbx_seq_one_letter_code
_entity_poly.pdbx_strand_id
1 'polypeptide(L)'
;MTFEEFFAKKKIDLLALKAGMPSLYDEFKNHYEQMSEKSFDHSKKFWFNKLRLDFPLKEEPKSAPAVSNPTTETQNNPAETSQSGGGYKPLFRKKINPST
;
A
#
# COMPACT_ATOMS: atom_id res chain seq x y z
N MET A 1 15.79 -8.87 5.67
CA MET A 1 14.47 -8.39 6.07
C MET A 1 13.48 -9.51 5.81
N THR A 2 13.16 -10.28 6.85
CA THR A 2 11.98 -11.12 6.88
C THR A 2 10.73 -10.24 6.98
N PHE A 3 9.56 -10.83 6.76
CA PHE A 3 8.27 -10.16 6.92
C PHE A 3 8.14 -9.55 8.33
N GLU A 4 8.50 -10.30 9.38
CA GLU A 4 8.36 -9.86 10.77
C GLU A 4 9.30 -8.69 11.12
N GLU A 5 10.57 -8.75 10.68
CA GLU A 5 11.53 -7.65 10.82
C GLU A 5 11.03 -6.35 10.16
N PHE A 6 10.37 -6.46 9.00
CA PHE A 6 9.84 -5.30 8.29
C PHE A 6 8.76 -4.57 9.08
N PHE A 7 7.80 -5.29 9.69
CA PHE A 7 6.74 -4.68 10.49
C PHE A 7 7.26 -4.08 11.80
N ALA A 8 8.21 -4.76 12.46
CA ALA A 8 8.91 -4.23 13.62
C ALA A 8 9.63 -2.90 13.30
N LYS A 9 10.41 -2.85 12.20
CA LYS A 9 11.06 -1.64 11.68
C LYS A 9 10.07 -0.52 11.34
N LYS A 10 8.84 -0.87 10.94
CA LYS A 10 7.76 0.07 10.62
C LYS A 10 6.96 0.54 11.84
N LYS A 11 7.29 0.05 13.06
CA LYS A 11 6.60 0.30 14.35
C LYS A 11 5.14 -0.18 14.38
N ILE A 12 4.87 -1.32 13.75
CA ILE A 12 3.54 -1.94 13.71
C ILE A 12 3.60 -3.27 14.44
N ASP A 13 2.61 -3.51 15.30
CA ASP A 13 2.47 -4.77 15.99
C ASP A 13 1.83 -5.85 15.09
N LEU A 14 2.63 -6.85 14.71
CA LEU A 14 2.24 -7.94 13.83
C LEU A 14 1.31 -8.97 14.51
N LEU A 15 1.45 -9.19 15.82
CA LEU A 15 0.59 -10.15 16.53
C LEU A 15 -0.77 -9.54 16.88
N ALA A 16 -0.84 -8.23 17.11
CA ALA A 16 -2.12 -7.52 17.18
C ALA A 16 -2.80 -7.43 15.79
N LEU A 17 -2.05 -7.17 14.71
CA LEU A 17 -2.56 -7.25 13.34
C LEU A 17 -3.15 -8.63 13.02
N LYS A 18 -2.47 -9.71 13.38
CA LYS A 18 -2.97 -11.09 13.16
C LYS A 18 -4.20 -11.41 14.01
N ALA A 19 -4.31 -10.86 15.22
CA ALA A 19 -5.46 -11.04 16.10
C ALA A 19 -6.70 -10.24 15.65
N GLY A 20 -6.51 -9.01 15.15
CA GLY A 20 -7.60 -8.14 14.68
C GLY A 20 -8.03 -8.39 13.23
N MET A 21 -7.07 -8.60 12.31
CA MET A 21 -7.31 -8.74 10.88
C MET A 21 -6.43 -9.84 10.25
N PRO A 22 -6.72 -11.14 10.53
CA PRO A 22 -5.95 -12.27 10.01
C PRO A 22 -5.95 -12.35 8.48
N SER A 23 -7.02 -11.91 7.80
CA SER A 23 -7.08 -11.89 6.33
C SER A 23 -6.07 -10.90 5.72
N LEU A 24 -5.89 -9.73 6.33
CA LEU A 24 -4.94 -8.72 5.88
C LEU A 24 -3.49 -9.18 6.11
N TYR A 25 -3.24 -9.92 7.18
CA TYR A 25 -1.94 -10.55 7.45
C TYR A 25 -1.54 -11.52 6.33
N ASP A 26 -2.45 -12.41 5.91
CA ASP A 26 -2.17 -13.41 4.86
C ASP A 26 -1.96 -12.75 3.49
N GLU A 27 -2.82 -11.79 3.14
CA GLU A 27 -2.68 -10.97 1.92
C GLU A 27 -1.34 -10.21 1.89
N PHE A 28 -0.90 -9.69 3.03
CA PHE A 28 0.38 -8.99 3.14
C PHE A 28 1.58 -9.93 3.07
N LYS A 29 1.47 -11.14 3.65
CA LYS A 29 2.50 -12.18 3.55
C LYS A 29 2.70 -12.58 2.08
N ASN A 30 1.62 -12.92 1.37
CA ASN A 30 1.66 -13.26 -0.04
C ASN A 30 2.24 -12.10 -0.88
N HIS A 31 1.78 -10.86 -0.66
CA HIS A 31 2.34 -9.69 -1.35
C HIS A 31 3.83 -9.45 -1.06
N TYR A 32 4.33 -9.78 0.13
CA TYR A 32 5.76 -9.67 0.46
C TYR A 32 6.59 -10.80 -0.17
N GLU A 33 6.01 -11.99 -0.35
CA GLU A 33 6.63 -13.10 -1.09
C GLU A 33 6.67 -12.82 -2.61
N GLN A 34 5.69 -12.09 -3.16
CA GLN A 34 5.62 -11.72 -4.59
C GLN A 34 6.36 -10.42 -4.96
N MET A 35 6.73 -9.55 -4.00
CA MET A 35 7.28 -8.21 -4.27
C MET A 35 8.53 -7.90 -3.44
N SER A 36 9.42 -7.05 -3.97
CA SER A 36 10.55 -6.55 -3.17
C SER A 36 10.11 -5.61 -2.03
N GLU A 37 10.89 -5.58 -0.94
CA GLU A 37 10.66 -4.74 0.25
C GLU A 37 10.26 -3.30 -0.10
N LYS A 38 10.93 -2.70 -1.09
CA LYS A 38 10.71 -1.32 -1.52
C LYS A 38 9.38 -1.14 -2.28
N SER A 39 9.04 -2.06 -3.19
CA SER A 39 7.77 -2.02 -3.92
C SER A 39 6.59 -2.26 -2.98
N PHE A 40 6.74 -3.18 -2.03
CA PHE A 40 5.77 -3.44 -0.97
C PHE A 40 5.57 -2.20 -0.07
N ASP A 41 6.64 -1.55 0.38
CA ASP A 41 6.57 -0.34 1.21
C ASP A 41 5.76 0.78 0.53
N HIS A 42 6.07 1.07 -0.74
CA HIS A 42 5.40 2.13 -1.48
C HIS A 42 3.92 1.81 -1.74
N SER A 43 3.61 0.57 -2.13
CA SER A 43 2.23 0.15 -2.45
C SER A 43 1.33 0.08 -1.23
N LYS A 44 1.88 -0.34 -0.07
CA LYS A 44 1.12 -0.52 1.18
C LYS A 44 1.31 0.64 2.17
N LYS A 45 1.93 1.76 1.77
CA LYS A 45 2.17 2.97 2.59
C LYS A 45 0.92 3.48 3.32
N PHE A 46 -0.24 3.49 2.65
CA PHE A 46 -1.51 3.92 3.25
C PHE A 46 -1.95 2.98 4.39
N TRP A 47 -1.79 1.67 4.20
CA TRP A 47 -2.04 0.68 5.24
C TRP A 47 -1.10 0.87 6.43
N PHE A 48 0.21 1.05 6.21
CA PHE A 48 1.13 1.29 7.35
C PHE A 48 0.81 2.55 8.14
N ASN A 49 0.21 3.58 7.52
CA ASN A 49 -0.24 4.77 8.24
C ASN A 49 -1.48 4.48 9.11
N LYS A 50 -2.39 3.62 8.65
CA LYS A 50 -3.51 3.12 9.48
C LYS A 50 -3.02 2.22 10.61
N LEU A 51 -2.26 1.18 10.27
CA LEU A 51 -1.73 0.20 11.23
C LEU A 51 -0.84 0.81 12.32
N ARG A 52 -0.20 1.96 12.11
CA ARG A 52 0.51 2.70 13.18
C ARG A 52 -0.39 3.41 14.19
N LEU A 53 -1.63 3.72 13.80
CA LEU A 53 -2.66 4.28 14.67
C LEU A 53 -3.40 3.16 15.39
N ASP A 54 -3.78 2.12 14.65
CA ASP A 54 -4.59 1.00 15.14
C ASP A 54 -3.78 -0.03 15.96
N PHE A 55 -2.52 -0.30 15.56
CA PHE A 55 -1.63 -1.31 16.16
C PHE A 55 -0.21 -0.76 16.40
N PRO A 56 -0.05 0.27 17.25
CA PRO A 56 1.26 0.83 17.58
C PRO A 56 2.11 -0.20 18.34
N LEU A 57 3.36 -0.38 17.92
CA LEU A 57 4.33 -1.25 18.59
C LEU A 57 4.75 -0.66 19.97
N LYS A 58 3.95 -0.94 21.01
CA LYS A 58 4.28 -0.82 22.43
C LYS A 58 4.12 -2.20 23.07
N GLU A 59 5.05 -2.56 23.95
CA GLU A 59 5.16 -3.90 24.52
C GLU A 59 3.97 -4.27 25.42
N GLU A 60 3.29 -5.37 25.07
CA GLU A 60 2.44 -6.24 25.92
C GLU A 60 1.12 -5.69 26.51
N PRO A 61 0.13 -6.55 26.85
CA PRO A 61 -0.26 -7.82 26.22
C PRO A 61 -1.79 -7.99 26.01
N LYS A 62 -2.19 -8.91 25.11
CA LYS A 62 -3.51 -9.59 24.98
C LYS A 62 -4.80 -8.81 25.36
N SER A 63 -5.63 -8.51 24.37
CA SER A 63 -7.03 -9.00 24.32
C SER A 63 -7.69 -8.81 22.94
N ALA A 64 -8.25 -9.90 22.41
CA ALA A 64 -9.36 -9.91 21.44
C ALA A 64 -10.69 -9.72 22.22
N PRO A 65 -11.87 -9.40 21.63
CA PRO A 65 -12.31 -9.78 20.28
C PRO A 65 -13.05 -8.71 19.44
N ALA A 66 -13.49 -9.15 18.25
CA ALA A 66 -13.97 -8.38 17.11
C ALA A 66 -15.27 -7.57 17.27
N VAL A 67 -15.28 -6.38 16.64
CA VAL A 67 -16.43 -5.55 16.21
C VAL A 67 -15.99 -4.67 15.00
N SER A 68 -16.71 -4.43 13.89
CA SER A 68 -17.69 -5.26 13.13
C SER A 68 -18.02 -4.62 11.76
N ASN A 69 -18.36 -5.46 10.77
CA ASN A 69 -19.35 -5.23 9.68
C ASN A 69 -18.96 -4.55 8.34
N PRO A 70 -19.68 -4.89 7.22
CA PRO A 70 -19.12 -4.85 5.86
C PRO A 70 -19.84 -3.89 4.88
N THR A 71 -19.10 -3.38 3.87
CA THR A 71 -19.69 -2.60 2.76
C THR A 71 -18.98 -2.85 1.42
N THR A 72 -19.63 -3.67 0.58
CA THR A 72 -19.69 -3.66 -0.91
C THR A 72 -18.43 -3.43 -1.76
N GLU A 73 -18.04 -4.49 -2.48
CA GLU A 73 -18.20 -4.62 -3.94
C GLU A 73 -18.12 -3.35 -4.82
N THR A 74 -17.15 -3.30 -5.74
CA THR A 74 -17.40 -3.17 -7.19
C THR A 74 -16.17 -3.60 -8.00
N GLN A 75 -16.43 -4.30 -9.09
CA GLN A 75 -15.45 -4.88 -10.02
C GLN A 75 -14.80 -3.84 -10.93
N ASN A 76 -13.52 -4.02 -11.28
CA ASN A 76 -13.01 -3.84 -12.65
C ASN A 76 -11.53 -4.24 -12.82
N ASN A 77 -11.30 -5.45 -13.35
CA ASN A 77 -10.17 -5.67 -14.27
C ASN A 77 -10.44 -4.85 -15.56
N PRO A 78 -9.41 -4.37 -16.26
CA PRO A 78 -8.78 -5.23 -17.27
C PRO A 78 -7.26 -5.40 -17.08
N ALA A 79 -6.75 -6.44 -17.74
CA ALA A 79 -5.34 -6.81 -17.72
C ALA A 79 -4.51 -6.11 -18.83
N GLU A 80 -3.23 -6.50 -18.88
CA GLU A 80 -2.30 -6.41 -20.03
C GLU A 80 -1.64 -5.07 -20.37
N THR A 81 -0.39 -4.96 -19.89
CA THR A 81 0.80 -5.09 -20.73
C THR A 81 0.71 -4.59 -22.18
N SER A 82 1.41 -3.48 -22.50
CA SER A 82 2.53 -3.48 -23.47
C SER A 82 3.18 -2.11 -23.65
N GLN A 83 4.52 -2.12 -23.77
CA GLN A 83 5.37 -1.46 -24.79
C GLN A 83 4.85 -0.17 -25.50
N SER A 84 5.66 0.84 -25.86
CA SER A 84 7.11 1.09 -25.71
C SER A 84 7.44 2.45 -26.38
N GLY A 85 8.39 3.21 -25.85
CA GLY A 85 9.19 4.20 -26.60
C GLY A 85 8.50 5.48 -27.11
N GLY A 86 9.26 6.59 -27.12
CA GLY A 86 8.98 7.73 -28.01
C GLY A 86 8.68 9.09 -27.37
N GLY A 87 9.74 9.80 -26.98
CA GLY A 87 9.89 11.24 -27.29
C GLY A 87 9.06 12.29 -26.55
N TYR A 88 9.75 13.21 -25.88
CA TYR A 88 9.20 14.51 -25.46
C TYR A 88 8.71 15.31 -26.69
N LYS A 89 7.53 15.94 -26.57
CA LYS A 89 6.97 16.85 -27.59
C LYS A 89 6.71 18.24 -26.98
N PRO A 90 7.67 19.19 -27.04
CA PRO A 90 7.47 20.53 -26.52
C PRO A 90 6.50 21.34 -27.40
N LEU A 91 5.36 21.76 -26.84
CA LEU A 91 4.39 22.62 -27.52
C LEU A 91 4.79 24.11 -27.42
N PHE A 92 5.68 24.55 -28.31
CA PHE A 92 5.96 25.97 -28.52
C PHE A 92 4.73 26.68 -29.09
N ARG A 93 3.97 27.41 -28.25
CA ARG A 93 2.90 28.30 -28.73
C ARG A 93 3.48 29.64 -29.20
N LYS A 94 3.82 29.73 -30.49
CA LYS A 94 4.12 30.99 -31.18
C LYS A 94 2.85 31.84 -31.26
N LYS A 95 2.74 32.89 -30.45
CA LYS A 95 1.75 33.96 -30.65
C LYS A 95 2.44 35.23 -31.14
N ILE A 96 2.32 35.39 -32.46
CA ILE A 96 2.38 36.63 -33.22
C ILE A 96 1.92 37.88 -32.45
N ASN A 97 2.71 38.95 -32.52
CA ASN A 97 2.30 40.30 -32.16
C ASN A 97 1.53 40.93 -33.35
N PRO A 98 0.32 41.48 -33.16
CA PRO A 98 -0.22 42.48 -34.07
C PRO A 98 0.29 43.87 -33.68
N SER A 99 0.76 44.62 -34.67
CA SER A 99 1.12 46.04 -34.53
C SER A 99 -0.10 46.92 -34.77
N THR A 100 -0.34 47.87 -33.86
CA THR A 100 -1.09 49.12 -34.07
C THR A 100 -0.59 50.15 -33.06
#